data_AF-A0A208Y828-F1
#
_entry.id   AF-A0A208Y828-F1
#
_cell.length_a   1.000
_cell.length_b   1.000
_cell.length_c   1.000
_cell.angle_alpha   90.00
_cell.angle_beta   90.00
_cell.angle_gamma   90.00
#
_symmetry.space_group_name_H-M   'P 1'
#
loop_
_entity.id
_entity.type
_entity.pdbx_description
1 polymer ?
#
loop_
_entity_poly.entity_id
_entity_poly.type
_entity_poly.pdbx_seq_one_letter_code
_entity_poly.pdbx_strand_id
1 'polypeptide(L)'
;MPVFNSAISYWFVANGRRFIVVAKSSAYWGALYAGFFLPYGTPSQYPYPLFIGANTSRGDNYQSSDLDIAGSAFWRNDGEYGSYSAAILQPSGGWVGTNRFDTSYTGRAWPWAMSQETRRNSVGRYDMGNLTQLPNGASPLLPAILYDCGTSRPFNVWGELQGVFAVPGFGVAAGDTVTVAGKVHLVVQAATSTNAARFAAIQLN
;
A
#
# COMPACT_ATOMS: atom_id res chain seq x y z
N MET A 1 -1.62 -13.56 0.86
CA MET A 1 -2.93 -12.89 0.93
C MET A 1 -3.95 -13.93 1.36
N PRO A 2 -4.35 -13.96 2.64
CA PRO A 2 -5.27 -14.98 3.14
C PRO A 2 -6.72 -14.63 2.75
N VAL A 3 -7.59 -15.62 2.53
CA VAL A 3 -9.02 -15.43 2.20
C VAL A 3 -9.84 -16.54 2.85
N PHE A 4 -11.15 -16.33 3.08
CA PHE A 4 -12.01 -17.43 3.54
C PHE A 4 -12.20 -18.48 2.44
N ASN A 5 -12.39 -19.73 2.85
CA ASN A 5 -12.85 -20.81 1.99
C ASN A 5 -14.36 -20.66 1.72
N SER A 6 -14.71 -19.62 0.98
CA SER A 6 -16.07 -19.29 0.56
C SER A 6 -16.03 -18.60 -0.80
N ALA A 7 -17.20 -18.31 -1.38
CA ALA A 7 -17.24 -17.49 -2.59
C ALA A 7 -16.58 -16.13 -2.35
N ILE A 8 -15.63 -15.77 -3.20
CA ILE A 8 -14.89 -14.50 -3.13
C ILE A 8 -15.24 -13.62 -4.32
N SER A 9 -15.38 -12.32 -4.08
CA SER A 9 -15.33 -11.33 -5.16
C SER A 9 -13.88 -10.93 -5.36
N TYR A 10 -13.44 -10.80 -6.61
CA TYR A 10 -12.08 -10.42 -6.91
C TYR A 10 -11.99 -9.44 -8.07
N TRP A 11 -10.92 -8.65 -8.06
CA TRP A 11 -10.53 -7.76 -9.14
C TRP A 11 -9.10 -8.11 -9.52
N PHE A 12 -8.88 -8.39 -10.79
CA PHE A 12 -7.58 -8.70 -11.34
C PHE A 12 -7.22 -7.62 -12.36
N VAL A 13 -6.30 -6.74 -11.99
CA VAL A 13 -5.84 -5.64 -12.84
C VAL A 13 -4.42 -5.94 -13.30
N ALA A 14 -4.21 -6.12 -14.59
CA ALA A 14 -2.89 -6.46 -15.12
C ALA A 14 -2.53 -5.65 -16.37
N ASN A 15 -1.24 -5.48 -16.58
CA ASN A 15 -0.66 -4.96 -17.81
C ASN A 15 0.68 -5.68 -18.08
N GLY A 16 1.41 -5.28 -19.12
CA GLY A 16 2.68 -5.91 -19.50
C GLY A 16 3.84 -5.74 -18.49
N ARG A 17 3.64 -5.07 -17.35
CA ARG A 17 4.68 -4.76 -16.37
C ARG A 17 4.32 -5.20 -14.94
N ARG A 18 3.03 -5.29 -14.60
CA ARG A 18 2.56 -5.63 -13.25
C ARG A 18 1.14 -6.18 -13.24
N PHE A 19 0.82 -6.90 -12.17
CA PHE A 19 -0.55 -7.26 -11.82
C PHE A 19 -0.87 -6.90 -10.37
N ILE A 20 -2.13 -6.55 -10.13
CA ILE A 20 -2.72 -6.28 -8.82
C ILE A 20 -3.93 -7.18 -8.69
N VAL A 21 -4.03 -7.89 -7.57
CA VAL A 21 -5.22 -8.66 -7.23
C VAL A 21 -5.80 -8.10 -5.94
N VAL A 22 -7.10 -7.83 -5.98
CA VAL A 22 -7.89 -7.50 -4.79
C VAL A 22 -8.90 -8.61 -4.61
N ALA A 23 -9.01 -9.16 -3.41
CA ALA A 23 -9.99 -10.18 -3.06
C ALA A 23 -10.80 -9.70 -1.86
N LYS A 24 -12.12 -9.73 -1.99
CA LYS A 24 -13.06 -9.47 -0.91
C LYS A 24 -13.69 -10.78 -0.44
N SER A 25 -13.66 -11.00 0.86
CA SER A 25 -14.37 -12.10 1.49
C SER A 25 -14.99 -11.64 2.82
N SER A 26 -16.33 -11.57 2.86
CA SER A 26 -17.06 -10.91 3.94
C SER A 26 -16.56 -9.46 4.16
N ALA A 27 -16.14 -9.11 5.37
CA ALA A 27 -15.54 -7.81 5.71
C ALA A 27 -14.04 -7.71 5.37
N TYR A 28 -13.40 -8.80 4.94
CA TYR A 28 -11.98 -8.79 4.61
C TYR A 28 -11.69 -8.29 3.21
N TRP A 29 -10.62 -7.51 3.10
CA TRP A 29 -10.00 -7.12 1.85
C TRP A 29 -8.52 -7.54 1.83
N GLY A 30 -8.24 -8.56 1.02
CA GLY A 30 -6.90 -8.96 0.65
C GLY A 30 -6.47 -8.17 -0.59
N ALA A 31 -5.21 -7.74 -0.62
CA ALA A 31 -4.65 -7.11 -1.80
C ALA A 31 -3.20 -7.53 -2.00
N LEU A 32 -2.81 -7.71 -3.26
CA LEU A 32 -1.43 -7.98 -3.65
C LEU A 32 -1.04 -7.16 -4.87
N TYR A 33 0.24 -6.81 -4.94
CA TYR A 33 0.90 -6.17 -6.08
C TYR A 33 2.13 -7.00 -6.44
N ALA A 34 2.33 -7.29 -7.71
CA ALA A 34 3.58 -7.87 -8.19
C ALA A 34 3.94 -7.30 -9.57
N GLY A 35 5.16 -6.79 -9.67
CA GLY A 35 5.73 -6.33 -10.94
C GLY A 35 6.48 -5.01 -10.81
N PHE A 36 6.69 -4.36 -11.95
CA PHE A 36 7.49 -3.14 -12.00
C PHE A 36 6.71 -1.92 -11.54
N PHE A 37 7.32 -1.12 -10.67
CA PHE A 37 6.85 0.23 -10.36
C PHE A 37 7.44 1.23 -11.38
N LEU A 38 7.04 2.50 -11.30
CA LEU A 38 7.55 3.57 -12.17
C LEU A 38 8.77 4.22 -11.49
N PRO A 39 10.01 3.86 -11.85
CA PRO A 39 11.19 4.43 -11.19
C PRO A 39 11.41 5.88 -11.62
N TYR A 40 11.97 6.69 -10.70
CA TYR A 40 12.50 8.02 -11.03
C TYR A 40 13.92 7.97 -11.59
N GLY A 41 14.63 6.86 -11.40
CA GLY A 41 15.88 6.58 -12.07
C GLY A 41 15.68 6.20 -13.54
N THR A 42 16.66 6.52 -14.38
CA THR A 42 16.69 6.05 -15.78
C THR A 42 16.82 4.52 -15.86
N PRO A 43 16.51 3.88 -17.00
CA PRO A 43 16.67 2.43 -17.15
C PRO A 43 18.09 1.90 -16.88
N SER A 44 19.14 2.73 -17.03
CA SER A 44 20.51 2.34 -16.68
C SER A 44 20.78 2.46 -15.18
N GLN A 45 20.15 3.41 -14.48
CA GLN A 45 20.28 3.60 -13.03
C GLN A 45 19.43 2.62 -12.22
N TYR A 46 18.27 2.22 -12.74
CA TYR A 46 17.37 1.28 -12.07
C TYR A 46 16.80 0.25 -13.07
N PRO A 47 17.60 -0.74 -13.48
CA PRO A 47 17.22 -1.67 -14.55
C PRO A 47 16.04 -2.57 -14.19
N TYR A 48 15.86 -2.86 -12.91
CA TYR A 48 14.86 -3.84 -12.45
C TYR A 48 14.05 -3.31 -11.24
N PRO A 49 13.15 -2.34 -11.45
CA PRO A 49 12.38 -1.68 -10.40
C PRO A 49 11.21 -2.57 -9.95
N LEU A 50 11.52 -3.71 -9.34
CA LEU A 50 10.55 -4.73 -8.94
C LEU A 50 10.03 -4.46 -7.53
N PHE A 51 8.69 -4.50 -7.38
CA PHE A 51 7.99 -4.48 -6.11
C PHE A 51 7.05 -5.67 -6.01
N ILE A 52 7.06 -6.36 -4.87
CA ILE A 52 6.18 -7.49 -4.58
C ILE A 52 5.60 -7.29 -3.18
N GLY A 53 4.28 -7.35 -3.06
CA GLY A 53 3.62 -7.16 -1.79
C GLY A 53 2.26 -7.82 -1.70
N ALA A 54 1.85 -8.11 -0.48
CA ALA A 54 0.53 -8.61 -0.12
C ALA A 54 0.12 -8.00 1.24
N ASN A 55 -0.54 -8.75 2.11
CA ASN A 55 -0.97 -8.22 3.40
C ASN A 55 0.16 -8.16 4.43
N THR A 56 0.85 -9.27 4.66
CA THR A 56 1.94 -9.38 5.65
C THR A 56 2.81 -10.59 5.33
N SER A 57 4.07 -10.55 5.75
CA SER A 57 5.02 -11.66 5.69
C SER A 57 4.88 -12.64 6.86
N ARG A 58 3.87 -12.45 7.72
CA ARG A 58 3.65 -13.23 8.95
C ARG A 58 2.22 -13.75 9.04
N GLY A 59 2.08 -14.94 9.63
CA GLY A 59 0.81 -15.50 10.09
C GLY A 59 0.19 -16.49 9.13
N ASP A 60 -0.40 -17.55 9.69
CA ASP A 60 -0.94 -18.68 8.93
C ASP A 60 -2.43 -18.51 8.61
N ASN A 61 -3.16 -17.63 9.33
CA ASN A 61 -4.62 -17.60 9.30
C ASN A 61 -5.22 -16.18 9.33
N TYR A 62 -6.20 -15.92 8.45
CA TYR A 62 -6.93 -14.65 8.39
C TYR A 62 -7.68 -14.28 9.68
N GLN A 63 -8.17 -15.27 10.45
CA GLN A 63 -8.90 -15.06 11.71
C GLN A 63 -8.01 -14.68 12.89
N SER A 64 -6.70 -14.52 12.66
CA SER A 64 -5.81 -14.06 13.72
C SER A 64 -6.24 -12.66 14.15
N SER A 65 -6.37 -12.46 15.46
CA SER A 65 -6.42 -11.13 16.06
C SER A 65 -5.09 -10.39 15.92
N ASP A 66 -4.06 -11.04 15.35
CA ASP A 66 -2.79 -10.43 15.02
C ASP A 66 -2.99 -9.25 14.06
N LEU A 67 -2.61 -8.07 14.55
CA LEU A 67 -2.68 -6.81 13.81
C LEU A 67 -1.88 -6.87 12.50
N ASP A 68 -0.87 -7.74 12.42
CA ASP A 68 -0.13 -8.02 11.20
C ASP A 68 -1.06 -8.46 10.06
N ILE A 69 -2.11 -9.22 10.35
CA ILE A 69 -3.04 -9.76 9.36
C ILE A 69 -4.31 -8.88 9.27
N ALA A 70 -4.79 -8.39 10.42
CA ALA A 70 -6.03 -7.62 10.53
C ALA A 70 -5.89 -6.14 10.08
N GLY A 71 -4.67 -5.60 10.02
CA GLY A 71 -4.43 -4.18 9.74
C GLY A 71 -3.50 -3.88 8.56
N SER A 72 -2.97 -4.90 7.87
CA SER A 72 -1.91 -4.70 6.88
C SER A 72 -2.33 -5.01 5.44
N ALA A 73 -1.77 -4.24 4.52
CA ALA A 73 -1.87 -4.36 3.08
C ALA A 73 -0.53 -3.98 2.43
N PHE A 74 -0.37 -4.20 1.13
CA PHE A 74 0.96 -4.06 0.51
C PHE A 74 1.48 -2.62 0.52
N TRP A 75 0.60 -1.63 0.74
CA TRP A 75 0.94 -0.21 0.86
C TRP A 75 1.17 0.23 2.33
N ARG A 76 0.85 -0.62 3.30
CA ARG A 76 0.92 -0.28 4.72
C ARG A 76 0.93 -1.52 5.63
N ASN A 77 1.91 -1.64 6.52
CA ASN A 77 1.92 -2.67 7.57
C ASN A 77 1.73 -2.03 8.95
N ASP A 78 0.69 -2.44 9.66
CA ASP A 78 0.41 -2.01 11.04
C ASP A 78 0.69 -3.12 12.07
N GLY A 79 1.43 -4.13 11.64
CA GLY A 79 1.84 -5.28 12.42
C GLY A 79 2.65 -4.94 13.66
N GLU A 80 2.57 -5.83 14.63
CA GLU A 80 3.24 -5.70 15.92
C GLU A 80 4.68 -6.25 15.85
N TYR A 81 4.89 -7.22 14.97
CA TYR A 81 6.14 -7.96 14.85
C TYR A 81 7.05 -7.40 13.75
N GLY A 82 8.29 -7.90 13.65
CA GLY A 82 9.25 -7.54 12.60
C GLY A 82 8.88 -8.11 11.23
N SER A 83 7.67 -7.84 10.76
CA SER A 83 7.14 -8.27 9.47
C SER A 83 7.19 -7.14 8.44
N TYR A 84 7.06 -7.51 7.17
CA TYR A 84 6.91 -6.57 6.06
C TYR A 84 5.66 -6.95 5.27
N SER A 85 4.91 -5.98 4.74
CA SER A 85 3.79 -6.30 3.83
C SER A 85 4.23 -6.38 2.36
N ALA A 86 5.43 -5.92 2.05
CA ALA A 86 5.98 -5.94 0.71
C ALA A 86 7.51 -5.85 0.73
N ALA A 87 8.15 -6.08 -0.41
CA ALA A 87 9.57 -5.90 -0.63
C ALA A 87 9.84 -5.22 -1.97
N ILE A 88 10.94 -4.48 -2.03
CA ILE A 88 11.44 -3.81 -3.23
C ILE A 88 12.85 -4.29 -3.54
N LEU A 89 13.16 -4.51 -4.82
CA LEU A 89 14.51 -4.82 -5.26
C LEU A 89 15.25 -3.51 -5.56
N GLN A 90 16.26 -3.16 -4.76
CA GLN A 90 17.07 -1.95 -4.93
C GLN A 90 17.89 -1.97 -6.24
N PRO A 91 18.35 -0.80 -6.72
CA PRO A 91 19.27 -0.72 -7.87
C PRO A 91 20.54 -1.53 -7.72
N SER A 92 21.02 -1.69 -6.48
CA SER A 92 22.19 -2.50 -6.12
C SER A 92 21.95 -4.01 -6.19
N GLY A 93 20.71 -4.46 -6.44
CA GLY A 93 20.30 -5.87 -6.48
C GLY A 93 19.90 -6.47 -5.13
N GLY A 94 19.93 -5.69 -4.04
CA GLY A 94 19.48 -6.12 -2.72
C GLY A 94 17.97 -5.98 -2.54
N TRP A 95 17.33 -6.92 -1.84
CA TRP A 95 15.92 -6.79 -1.44
C TRP A 95 15.79 -6.04 -0.12
N VAL A 96 14.83 -5.12 -0.05
CA VAL A 96 14.48 -4.39 1.17
C VAL A 96 13.00 -4.59 1.47
N GLY A 97 12.70 -5.08 2.68
CA GLY A 97 11.33 -5.16 3.17
C GLY A 97 10.74 -3.76 3.35
N THR A 98 9.45 -3.60 3.13
CA THR A 98 8.79 -2.29 3.10
C THR A 98 7.53 -2.22 3.95
N ASN A 99 7.12 -0.98 4.20
CA ASN A 99 5.89 -0.56 4.86
C ASN A 99 5.82 -0.86 6.36
N ARG A 100 6.98 -1.10 6.99
CA ARG A 100 7.11 -1.17 8.45
C ARG A 100 7.44 0.20 9.04
N PHE A 101 6.64 0.64 10.03
CA PHE A 101 6.69 2.01 10.55
C PHE A 101 7.69 2.26 11.69
N ASP A 102 8.03 1.25 12.49
CA ASP A 102 8.90 1.41 13.66
C ASP A 102 10.30 0.84 13.45
N THR A 103 10.71 0.70 12.18
CA THR A 103 12.02 0.16 11.80
C THR A 103 12.72 1.12 10.83
N SER A 104 14.04 1.23 10.95
CA SER A 104 14.93 1.96 10.03
C SER A 104 15.52 1.00 9.00
N TYR A 105 16.08 1.53 7.91
CA TYR A 105 16.68 0.76 6.81
C TYR A 105 15.65 -0.15 6.09
N THR A 106 14.42 0.35 5.99
CA THR A 106 13.28 -0.29 5.31
C THR A 106 12.76 0.64 4.21
N GLY A 107 12.01 0.11 3.25
CA GLY A 107 11.24 0.94 2.33
C GLY A 107 9.89 1.36 2.91
N ARG A 108 9.31 2.44 2.39
CA ARG A 108 8.00 2.96 2.80
C ARG A 108 7.22 3.46 1.59
N ALA A 109 5.89 3.44 1.71
CA ALA A 109 4.96 4.01 0.75
C ALA A 109 4.30 5.26 1.35
N TRP A 110 4.64 6.41 0.80
CA TRP A 110 3.90 7.64 1.02
C TRP A 110 2.57 7.59 0.24
N PRO A 111 1.47 8.17 0.74
CA PRO A 111 1.31 8.94 1.98
C PRO A 111 0.94 8.12 3.21
N TRP A 112 0.76 6.80 3.11
CA TRP A 112 0.38 6.00 4.28
C TRP A 112 1.43 6.02 5.36
N ALA A 113 2.71 6.07 4.97
CA ALA A 113 3.84 6.10 5.87
C ALA A 113 4.62 7.41 5.74
N MET A 114 4.17 8.50 6.36
CA MET A 114 4.93 9.77 6.37
C MET A 114 5.85 9.93 7.58
N SER A 115 5.82 9.00 8.53
CA SER A 115 6.65 9.11 9.74
C SER A 115 8.13 9.19 9.38
N GLN A 116 8.81 10.16 9.98
CA GLN A 116 10.26 10.35 9.92
C GLN A 116 10.97 9.69 11.10
N GLU A 117 10.21 9.19 12.07
CA GLU A 117 10.72 8.57 13.28
C GLU A 117 10.48 7.06 13.24
N THR A 118 11.45 6.33 13.75
CA THR A 118 11.41 4.88 13.95
C THR A 118 10.55 4.53 15.16
N ARG A 119 9.31 5.04 15.25
CA ARG A 119 8.41 4.75 16.37
C ARG A 119 6.99 4.48 15.89
N ARG A 120 6.34 3.56 16.60
CA ARG A 120 4.96 3.12 16.33
C ARG A 120 3.93 4.25 16.44
N ASN A 121 4.18 5.27 17.26
CA ASN A 121 3.29 6.43 17.48
C ASN A 121 3.83 7.73 16.86
N SER A 122 4.70 7.61 15.87
CA SER A 122 5.26 8.79 15.22
C SER A 122 4.22 9.56 14.41
N VAL A 123 4.41 10.88 14.37
CA VAL A 123 3.70 11.82 13.50
C VAL A 123 3.74 11.29 12.06
N GLY A 124 2.67 11.43 11.27
CA GLY A 124 2.65 10.92 9.90
C GLY A 124 2.09 9.52 9.74
N ARG A 125 1.88 8.76 10.83
CA ARG A 125 1.35 7.38 10.74
C ARG A 125 -0.13 7.33 10.35
N TYR A 126 -0.94 8.30 10.77
CA TYR A 126 -2.39 8.31 10.52
C TYR A 126 -2.88 9.56 9.80
N ASP A 127 -1.96 10.40 9.31
CA ASP A 127 -2.27 11.73 8.78
C ASP A 127 -3.17 11.68 7.54
N MET A 128 -3.13 10.58 6.78
CA MET A 128 -4.06 10.36 5.68
C MET A 128 -5.53 10.32 6.14
N GLY A 129 -5.79 9.92 7.39
CA GLY A 129 -7.12 9.95 7.99
C GLY A 129 -7.61 11.36 8.35
N ASN A 130 -6.74 12.36 8.33
CA ASN A 130 -7.10 13.77 8.53
C ASN A 130 -7.47 14.47 7.22
N LEU A 131 -7.22 13.84 6.07
CA LEU A 131 -7.58 14.40 4.76
C LEU A 131 -9.08 14.22 4.50
N THR A 132 -9.70 15.26 3.98
CA THR A 132 -11.12 15.30 3.62
C THR A 132 -11.29 15.36 2.09
N GLN A 133 -12.54 15.47 1.64
CA GLN A 133 -12.84 15.74 0.24
C GLN A 133 -12.26 17.09 -0.21
N LEU A 134 -11.96 17.19 -1.51
CA LEU A 134 -11.62 18.44 -2.17
C LEU A 134 -12.78 19.44 -2.07
N PRO A 135 -12.56 20.76 -2.25
CA PRO A 135 -13.62 21.77 -2.17
C PRO A 135 -14.82 21.54 -3.09
N ASN A 136 -14.63 20.77 -4.17
CA ASN A 136 -15.69 20.37 -5.10
C ASN A 136 -16.41 19.06 -4.71
N GLY A 137 -16.12 18.50 -3.53
CA GLY A 137 -16.69 17.25 -3.03
C GLY A 137 -16.03 15.96 -3.53
N ALA A 138 -15.04 16.03 -4.43
CA ALA A 138 -14.36 14.84 -4.94
C ALA A 138 -13.35 14.27 -3.92
N SER A 139 -13.16 12.96 -3.91
CA SER A 139 -12.13 12.32 -3.08
C SER A 139 -10.75 12.57 -3.69
N PRO A 140 -9.77 13.11 -2.92
CA PRO A 140 -8.43 13.30 -3.43
C PRO A 140 -7.74 11.95 -3.64
N LEU A 141 -7.01 11.83 -4.76
CA LEU A 141 -6.11 10.69 -5.01
C LEU A 141 -4.66 11.19 -4.96
N LEU A 142 -3.86 10.57 -4.10
CA LEU A 142 -2.44 10.86 -3.94
C LEU A 142 -1.61 9.70 -4.51
N PRO A 143 -0.45 9.96 -5.15
CA PRO A 143 0.40 8.89 -5.67
C PRO A 143 0.97 8.01 -4.54
N ALA A 144 1.20 6.74 -4.85
CA ALA A 144 1.86 5.80 -3.95
C ALA A 144 3.39 5.84 -4.16
N ILE A 145 4.08 6.76 -3.49
CA ILE A 145 5.51 6.99 -3.69
C ILE A 145 6.34 6.07 -2.78
N LEU A 146 7.23 5.30 -3.39
CA LEU A 146 8.17 4.40 -2.74
C LEU A 146 9.48 5.13 -2.42
N TYR A 147 9.90 5.07 -1.16
CA TYR A 147 11.12 5.72 -0.68
C TYR A 147 11.78 4.92 0.45
N ASP A 148 13.06 5.20 0.75
CA ASP A 148 13.76 4.59 1.87
C ASP A 148 13.53 5.34 3.20
N CYS A 149 13.57 4.61 4.30
CA CYS A 149 13.58 5.20 5.63
C CYS A 149 14.93 4.91 6.29
N GLY A 150 15.94 5.69 5.92
CA GLY A 150 17.28 5.66 6.52
C GLY A 150 17.39 6.50 7.80
N THR A 151 18.55 6.42 8.45
CA THR A 151 18.94 7.33 9.55
C THR A 151 19.63 8.60 9.05
N SER A 152 20.08 8.62 7.80
CA SER A 152 20.69 9.76 7.12
C SER A 152 19.73 10.37 6.09
N ARG A 153 19.82 11.68 5.92
CA ARG A 153 19.01 12.48 4.99
C ARG A 153 19.89 13.03 3.86
N PRO A 154 19.34 13.28 2.66
CA PRO A 154 17.94 13.06 2.24
C PRO A 154 17.60 11.57 2.02
N PHE A 155 16.31 11.23 2.08
CA PHE A 155 15.84 9.90 1.73
C PHE A 155 15.93 9.66 0.22
N ASN A 156 16.26 8.44 -0.17
CA ASN A 156 16.20 7.96 -1.54
C ASN A 156 14.74 7.71 -1.92
N VAL A 157 14.29 8.39 -2.97
CA VAL A 157 12.95 8.17 -3.54
C VAL A 157 13.11 7.31 -4.79
N TRP A 158 12.48 6.14 -4.79
CA TRP A 158 12.64 5.16 -5.86
C TRP A 158 11.69 5.40 -7.02
N GLY A 159 10.44 5.77 -6.74
CA GLY A 159 9.41 5.94 -7.76
C GLY A 159 7.99 5.75 -7.24
N GLU A 160 7.06 5.38 -8.12
CA GLU A 160 5.63 5.25 -7.78
C GLU A 160 5.05 3.88 -8.13
N LEU A 161 4.19 3.32 -7.28
CA LEU A 161 3.43 2.11 -7.61
C LEU A 161 2.41 2.40 -8.71
N GLN A 162 2.52 1.68 -9.83
CA GLN A 162 1.69 1.95 -11.00
C GLN A 162 0.23 1.52 -10.77
N GLY A 163 -0.69 2.50 -10.82
CA GLY A 163 -2.13 2.25 -10.67
C GLY A 163 -2.58 2.05 -9.22
N VAL A 164 -1.74 2.43 -8.26
CA VAL A 164 -2.06 2.44 -6.83
C VAL A 164 -2.03 3.88 -6.35
N PHE A 165 -3.10 4.31 -5.70
CA PHE A 165 -3.23 5.65 -5.15
C PHE A 165 -3.70 5.57 -3.71
N ALA A 166 -3.32 6.55 -2.90
CA ALA A 166 -3.94 6.78 -1.62
C ALA A 166 -5.23 7.57 -1.80
N VAL A 167 -6.25 7.18 -1.05
CA VAL A 167 -7.53 7.88 -0.94
C VAL A 167 -7.89 7.92 0.54
N PRO A 168 -8.28 9.07 1.12
CA PRO A 168 -8.77 9.08 2.48
C PRO A 168 -10.10 8.32 2.56
N GLY A 169 -10.30 7.54 3.61
CA GLY A 169 -11.59 6.87 3.88
C GLY A 169 -12.70 7.83 4.33
N PHE A 170 -12.61 9.13 4.01
CA PHE A 170 -13.64 10.12 4.30
C PHE A 170 -14.61 10.21 3.11
N GLY A 171 -15.90 9.95 3.37
CA GLY A 171 -16.94 10.02 2.33
C GLY A 171 -16.90 8.90 1.29
N VAL A 172 -16.14 7.82 1.55
CA VAL A 172 -16.06 6.61 0.71
C VAL A 172 -16.02 5.36 1.59
N ALA A 173 -16.46 4.23 1.04
CA ALA A 173 -16.35 2.91 1.63
C ALA A 173 -15.58 1.94 0.72
N ALA A 174 -15.05 0.86 1.28
CA ALA A 174 -14.39 -0.17 0.48
C ALA A 174 -15.39 -0.86 -0.44
N GLY A 175 -15.07 -0.94 -1.74
CA GLY A 175 -15.97 -1.39 -2.80
C GLY A 175 -16.58 -0.26 -3.62
N ASP A 176 -16.53 0.98 -3.15
CA ASP A 176 -16.90 2.14 -3.94
C ASP A 176 -15.92 2.34 -5.11
N THR A 177 -16.37 3.08 -6.12
CA THR A 177 -15.52 3.52 -7.22
C THR A 177 -15.38 5.03 -7.24
N VAL A 178 -14.15 5.52 -7.39
CA VAL A 178 -13.84 6.94 -7.58
C VAL A 178 -13.32 7.15 -9.00
N THR A 179 -13.83 8.16 -9.70
CA THR A 179 -13.38 8.50 -11.06
C THR A 179 -12.59 9.80 -11.03
N VAL A 180 -11.34 9.77 -11.50
CA VAL A 180 -10.46 10.94 -11.62
C VAL A 180 -9.87 10.95 -13.02
N ALA A 181 -9.98 12.08 -13.72
CA ALA A 181 -9.50 12.25 -15.09
C ALA A 181 -9.97 11.13 -16.05
N GLY A 182 -11.23 10.68 -15.91
CA GLY A 182 -11.82 9.62 -16.73
C GLY A 182 -11.38 8.19 -16.39
N LYS A 183 -10.52 7.99 -15.38
CA LYS A 183 -10.07 6.67 -14.92
C LYS A 183 -10.83 6.26 -13.67
N VAL A 184 -11.34 5.03 -13.67
CA VAL A 184 -12.08 4.43 -12.55
C VAL A 184 -11.10 3.74 -11.61
N HIS A 185 -11.26 3.99 -10.31
CA HIS A 185 -10.47 3.40 -9.25
C HIS A 185 -11.37 2.72 -8.23
N LEU A 186 -11.07 1.47 -7.90
CA LEU A 186 -11.71 0.74 -6.82
C LEU A 186 -11.13 1.18 -5.47
N VAL A 187 -11.99 1.61 -4.56
CA VAL A 187 -11.61 1.91 -3.17
C VAL A 187 -11.47 0.61 -2.39
N VAL A 188 -10.32 0.41 -1.75
CA VAL A 188 -9.94 -0.80 -1.03
C VAL A 188 -9.44 -0.43 0.36
N GLN A 189 -9.98 -1.05 1.41
CA GLN A 189 -9.44 -0.92 2.76
C GLN A 189 -8.34 -1.94 3.02
N ALA A 190 -7.41 -1.63 3.94
CA ALA A 190 -6.45 -2.61 4.41
C ALA A 190 -7.15 -3.63 5.32
N ALA A 191 -7.24 -4.87 4.86
CA ALA A 191 -7.79 -5.98 5.63
C ALA A 191 -9.23 -5.71 6.12
N THR A 192 -9.46 -5.62 7.43
CA THR A 192 -10.78 -5.36 8.02
C THR A 192 -10.96 -3.91 8.47
N SER A 193 -9.95 -3.06 8.29
CA SER A 193 -9.95 -1.77 8.97
C SER A 193 -10.81 -0.72 8.29
N THR A 194 -11.65 -0.05 9.07
CA THR A 194 -12.46 1.11 8.66
C THR A 194 -11.79 2.46 8.97
N ASN A 195 -10.53 2.46 9.42
CA ASN A 195 -9.82 3.71 9.71
C ASN A 195 -9.53 4.46 8.41
N ALA A 196 -9.91 5.73 8.32
CA ALA A 196 -9.75 6.56 7.12
C ALA A 196 -8.30 6.65 6.62
N ALA A 197 -7.30 6.39 7.47
CA ALA A 197 -5.89 6.35 7.12
C ALA A 197 -5.44 5.05 6.38
N ARG A 198 -6.34 4.10 6.14
CA ARG A 198 -5.99 2.73 5.67
C ARG A 198 -6.58 2.34 4.33
N PHE A 199 -7.04 3.31 3.55
CA PHE A 199 -7.64 3.09 2.24
C PHE A 199 -6.65 3.34 1.10
N ALA A 200 -6.81 2.58 0.02
CA ALA A 200 -6.15 2.76 -1.26
C ALA A 200 -7.19 2.77 -2.38
N ALA A 201 -6.85 3.39 -3.51
CA ALA A 201 -7.62 3.39 -4.73
C ALA A 201 -6.82 2.68 -5.83
N ILE A 202 -7.37 1.59 -6.37
CA ILE A 202 -6.73 0.77 -7.39
C ILE A 202 -7.35 1.08 -8.74
N GLN A 203 -6.56 1.62 -9.68
CA GLN A 203 -7.02 1.93 -11.03
C GLN A 203 -7.39 0.64 -11.77
N LEU A 204 -8.59 0.58 -12.34
CA LEU A 204 -9.12 -0.64 -12.98
C LEU A 204 -8.76 -0.77 -14.47
N ASN A 205 -8.65 0.35 -15.20
CA ASN A 205 -8.32 0.43 -16.63
C ASN A 205 -7.26 1.51 -16.88
#